data_AF-A0A9D7HZY7-F1
#
_entry.id   AF-A0A9D7HZY7-F1
#
_cell.length_a   1.000
_cell.length_b   1.000
_cell.length_c   1.000
_cell.angle_alpha   90.00
_cell.angle_beta   90.00
_cell.angle_gamma   90.00
#
_symmetry.space_group_name_H-M   'P 1'
#
loop_
_entity.id
_entity.type
_entity.pdbx_description
1 polymer ?
#
loop_
_entity_poly.entity_id
_entity_poly.type
_entity_poly.pdbx_seq_one_letter_code
_entity_poly.pdbx_strand_id
1 'polypeptide(L)' 'MASVLSQFDRKSFNGARDYCMLLLCYDSMIRINELLSIKISDVDLQAKLVKVFGKVERTTCSVL' A
#
# COMPACT_ATOMS: atom_id res chain seq x y z
N MET A 1 -11.19 4.81 12.32
CA MET A 1 -10.12 5.15 11.36
C MET A 1 -10.61 5.94 10.14
N ALA A 2 -11.90 6.29 10.01
CA ALA A 2 -12.38 7.04 8.84
C ALA A 2 -11.95 8.52 8.84
N SER A 3 -11.81 9.15 10.02
CA SER A 3 -11.45 10.58 10.12
C SER A 3 -10.04 10.90 9.64
N VAL A 4 -9.09 9.98 9.79
CA VAL A 4 -7.69 10.20 9.37
C VAL A 4 -7.56 10.11 7.84
N LEU A 5 -8.25 9.14 7.23
CA LEU A 5 -8.31 8.97 5.77
C LEU A 5 -8.95 10.17 5.07
N SER A 6 -9.88 10.87 5.72
CA SER A 6 -10.56 12.04 5.16
C SER A 6 -9.73 13.34 5.21
N GLN A 7 -8.60 13.37 5.92
CA GLN A 7 -7.74 14.55 5.99
C GLN A 7 -6.78 14.68 4.80
N PHE A 8 -6.57 13.60 4.04
CA PHE A 8 -5.68 13.63 2.88
C PHE A 8 -6.37 14.32 1.70
N ASP A 9 -5.72 15.35 1.18
CA ASP A 9 -6.16 16.03 -0.04
C ASP A 9 -5.95 15.12 -1.26
N ARG A 10 -7.04 14.66 -1.88
CA ARG A 10 -7.00 13.75 -3.04
C ARG A 10 -6.74 14.47 -4.37
N LYS A 11 -6.67 15.80 -4.37
CA LYS A 11 -6.46 16.61 -5.58
C LYS A 11 -4.98 16.82 -5.88
N SER A 12 -4.15 16.88 -4.84
CA SER A 12 -2.70 16.96 -4.95
C SER A 12 -2.07 15.57 -5.10
N PHE A 13 -1.04 15.48 -5.95
CA PHE A 13 -0.28 14.24 -6.17
C PHE A 13 0.25 13.65 -4.87
N ASN A 14 0.79 14.51 -3.99
CA ASN A 14 1.33 14.09 -2.71
C ASN A 14 0.24 13.47 -1.83
N GLY A 15 -0.91 14.15 -1.69
CA GLY A 15 -1.99 13.67 -0.83
C GLY A 15 -2.68 12.41 -1.37
N ALA A 16 -2.79 12.25 -2.69
CA ALA A 16 -3.27 11.01 -3.30
C ALA A 16 -2.32 9.82 -3.03
N ARG A 17 -0.99 10.05 -3.10
CA ARG A 17 0.02 9.05 -2.76
C ARG A 17 -0.07 8.65 -1.28
N ASP A 18 -0.11 9.63 -0.39
CA ASP A 18 -0.14 9.40 1.07
C ASP A 18 -1.43 8.68 1.49
N TYR A 19 -2.57 9.04 0.86
CA TYR A 19 -3.83 8.31 1.02
C TYR A 19 -3.72 6.84 0.58
N CYS A 20 -3.12 6.58 -0.58
CA CYS A 20 -2.96 5.24 -1.11
C CYS A 20 -2.03 4.38 -0.24
N MET A 21 -0.91 4.95 0.23
CA MET A 21 0.00 4.29 1.17
C MET A 21 -0.70 3.93 2.49
N LEU A 22 -1.52 4.83 3.05
CA LEU A 22 -2.26 4.56 4.28
C LEU A 22 -3.31 3.48 4.08
N LEU A 23 -4.02 3.51 2.94
CA LEU A 23 -5.03 2.51 2.60
C LEU A 23 -4.41 1.11 2.45
N LEU A 24 -3.31 1.00 1.72
CA LEU A 24 -2.54 -0.24 1.57
C LEU A 24 -2.03 -0.76 2.90
N CYS A 25 -1.51 0.13 3.75
CA CYS A 25 -1.04 -0.25 5.08
C CYS A 25 -2.16 -0.78 5.97
N TYR A 26 -3.37 -0.22 5.83
CA TYR A 26 -4.54 -0.62 6.61
C TYR A 26 -5.13 -1.95 6.16
N ASP A 27 -5.27 -2.13 4.84
CA ASP A 27 -5.83 -3.34 4.25
C ASP A 27 -4.91 -4.55 4.45
N SER A 28 -3.64 -4.38 4.06
CA SER A 28 -2.72 -5.49 3.94
C SER A 28 -1.88 -5.74 5.22
N MET A 29 -2.01 -4.87 6.22
CA MET A 29 -1.28 -4.89 7.50
C MET A 29 0.26 -5.01 7.32
N ILE A 30 0.80 -4.36 6.28
CA ILE A 30 2.22 -4.40 5.92
C ILE A 30 3.02 -3.39 6.76
N ARG A 31 4.28 -3.69 7.07
CA ARG A 31 5.17 -2.75 7.78
C ARG A 31 5.61 -1.61 6.86
N ILE A 32 5.74 -0.41 7.40
CA ILE A 32 6.12 0.82 6.65
C ILE A 32 7.38 0.62 5.80
N ASN A 33 8.39 -0.09 6.31
CA ASN A 33 9.64 -0.32 5.58
C ASN A 33 9.47 -1.17 4.31
N GLU A 34 8.53 -2.12 4.35
CA GLU A 34 8.19 -2.98 3.22
C GLU A 34 7.34 -2.22 2.20
N LEU A 35 6.38 -1.42 2.70
CA LEU A 35 5.53 -0.54 1.90
C LEU A 35 6.35 0.45 1.04
N LEU A 36 7.42 1.01 1.62
CA LEU A 36 8.33 1.93 0.92
C LEU A 36 9.19 1.25 -0.15
N SER A 37 9.37 -0.07 -0.06
CA SER A 37 10.21 -0.85 -0.97
C SER A 37 9.42 -1.47 -2.13
N ILE A 38 8.09 -1.30 -2.18
CA ILE A 38 7.23 -1.82 -3.24
C ILE A 38 7.57 -1.16 -4.58
N LYS A 39 7.69 -1.95 -5.64
CA LYS A 39 7.85 -1.45 -7.01
C LYS A 39 6.55 -1.60 -7.79
N ILE A 40 6.44 -0.83 -8.87
CA ILE A 40 5.27 -0.89 -9.78
C ILE A 40 5.12 -2.28 -10.40
N SER A 41 6.23 -3.00 -10.62
CA SER A 41 6.24 -4.36 -11.15
C SER A 41 5.62 -5.41 -10.20
N ASP A 42 5.49 -5.08 -8.91
CA ASP A 42 4.94 -5.97 -7.88
C ASP A 42 3.44 -5.77 -7.65
N VAL A 43 2.85 -4.78 -8.34
CA VAL A 43 1.44 -4.41 -8.21
C VAL A 43 0.66 -4.90 -9.41
N ASP A 44 -0.16 -5.94 -9.20
CA ASP A 44 -1.06 -6.49 -10.18
C ASP A 44 -2.47 -5.90 -9.98
N LEU A 45 -2.76 -4.76 -10.63
CA LEU A 45 -4.04 -4.05 -10.49
C LEU A 45 -5.26 -4.87 -10.96
N GLN A 46 -5.07 -5.75 -11.95
CA GLN A 46 -6.15 -6.59 -12.48
C GLN A 46 -6.53 -7.71 -11.49
N ALA A 47 -5.54 -8.31 -10.84
CA ALA A 47 -5.75 -9.33 -9.82
C ALA A 47 -5.99 -8.73 -8.43
N LYS A 48 -5.81 -7.41 -8.28
CA LYS A 48 -5.75 -6.68 -7.01
C LYS A 48 -4.77 -7.31 -6.03
N LEU A 49 -3.59 -7.68 -6.51
CA LEU A 49 -2.55 -8.30 -5.69
C LEU A 49 -1.36 -7.37 -5.58
N VAL A 50 -0.81 -7.28 -4.37
CA VAL A 50 0.49 -6.64 -4.15
C VAL A 50 1.44 -7.68 -3.57
N LYS A 51 2.56 -7.87 -4.26
CA LYS A 51 3.64 -8.74 -3.82
C LYS A 51 4.55 -7.96 -2.88
N VAL A 52 4.76 -8.50 -1.69
CA VAL A 52 5.64 -7.89 -0.68
C VAL A 52 6.72 -8.89 -0.30
N PHE A 53 7.98 -8.43 -0.30
CA PHE A 53 9.16 -9.26 -0.01
C PHE A 53 9.68 -9.02 1.40
N GLY A 54 9.19 -9.81 2.35
CA GLY A 54 9.69 -9.77 3.72
C GLY A 54 11.17 -10.17 3.85
N LYS A 55 11.78 -9.76 4.97
CA LYS A 55 13.17 -10.07 5.38
C LYS A 55 13.56 -11.56 5.32
N VAL A 56 12.59 -12.46 5.42
CA VAL A 56 12.71 -13.88 5.06
C VAL A 56 11.83 -14.04 3.83
N GLU A 57 12.32 -14.68 2.77
CA GLU A 57 11.77 -14.86 1.40
C GLU A 57 10.33 -15.40 1.31
N ARG A 58 9.42 -14.85 2.10
CA ARG A 58 8.01 -15.17 2.19
C ARG A 58 7.29 -14.11 1.39
N THR A 59 7.01 -14.45 0.14
CA THR A 59 6.12 -13.67 -0.71
C THR A 59 4.74 -13.69 -0.07
N THR A 60 4.36 -12.60 0.58
CA THR A 60 2.99 -12.44 1.07
C THR A 60 2.22 -11.72 -0.02
N CYS A 61 1.26 -12.41 -0.61
CA CYS A 61 0.31 -11.81 -1.55
C CYS A 61 -0.86 -11.29 -0.72
N SER A 62 -0.94 -9.98 -0.52
CA SER A 62 -2.11 -9.34 0.08
C SER A 62 -3.07 -8.92 -1.03
N VAL A 63 -4.37 -9.14 -0.83
CA VAL A 63 -5.43 -8.84 -1.81
C VAL A 63 -6.07 -7.50 -1.44
N LEU A 64 -6.06 -6.55 -2.37
CA LEU A 64 -6.66 -5.20 -2.30
C LEU A 64 -8.17 -5.19 -2.62
#